data_AF-A0ABD1EGS4-F1
#
_entry.id   AF-A0ABD1EGS4-F1
#
_cell.length_a   1.000
_cell.length_b   1.000
_cell.length_c   1.000
_cell.angle_alpha   90.00
_cell.angle_beta   90.00
_cell.angle_gamma   90.00
#
_symmetry.space_group_name_H-M   'P 1'
#
loop_
_entity.id
_entity.type
_entity.pdbx_description
1 polymer ?
#
loop_
_entity_poly.entity_id
_entity_poly.type
_entity_poly.pdbx_seq_one_letter_code
_entity_poly.pdbx_strand_id
1 'polypeptide(L)'
;MASEKPGTIEPDGVEQNLEDFGNSLLSMENMDRSSPEMWPEKVPGVTDFINSYNNTHIPTKLPYSKEFTDEDRAYIQQLATFPTSGLIAKVKELHDIAYELGVEESKEVTRGKYLNIFNKNNENEK
;
A
#
# COMPACT_ATOMS: atom_id res chain seq x y z
N MET A 1 69.47 -5.16 -15.20
CA MET A 1 68.13 -4.68 -15.58
C MET A 1 67.40 -5.82 -16.25
N ALA A 2 66.48 -6.46 -15.54
CA ALA A 2 65.47 -7.36 -16.09
C ALA A 2 64.26 -7.21 -15.16
N SER A 3 63.18 -6.67 -15.69
CA SER A 3 61.93 -6.39 -14.97
C SER A 3 60.92 -7.42 -15.43
N GLU A 4 60.61 -8.40 -14.58
CA GLU A 4 59.51 -9.34 -14.83
C GLU A 4 58.25 -8.80 -14.14
N LYS A 5 57.23 -8.49 -14.95
CA LYS A 5 55.89 -8.07 -14.50
C LYS A 5 55.03 -9.32 -14.28
N PRO A 6 54.39 -9.51 -13.12
CA PRO A 6 53.36 -10.54 -12.96
C PRO A 6 51.98 -9.98 -13.33
N GLY A 7 51.19 -10.75 -14.09
CA GLY A 7 49.76 -10.52 -14.23
C GLY A 7 49.25 -10.45 -15.67
N THR A 8 49.23 -11.58 -16.37
CA THR A 8 48.34 -11.81 -17.51
C THR A 8 47.33 -12.86 -17.08
N ILE A 9 46.06 -12.47 -17.00
CA ILE A 9 44.93 -13.34 -16.67
C ILE A 9 44.25 -13.68 -18.00
N GLU A 10 44.23 -14.96 -18.34
CA GLU A 10 43.59 -15.51 -19.54
C GLU A 10 42.05 -15.35 -19.44
N PRO A 11 41.36 -14.96 -20.54
CA PRO A 11 39.92 -14.65 -20.53
C PRO A 11 38.97 -15.86 -20.66
N ASP A 12 39.45 -17.10 -20.65
CA ASP A 12 38.64 -18.27 -21.03
C ASP A 12 37.69 -18.80 -19.92
N GLY A 13 37.72 -18.25 -18.70
CA GLY A 13 36.93 -18.77 -17.57
C GLY A 13 35.76 -17.90 -17.11
N VAL A 14 35.62 -16.67 -17.63
CA VAL A 14 34.67 -15.68 -17.08
C VAL A 14 33.29 -15.78 -17.71
N GLU A 15 33.19 -16.10 -19.01
CA GLU A 15 31.90 -16.20 -19.71
C GLU A 15 31.06 -17.40 -19.23
N GLN A 16 31.68 -18.56 -19.01
CA GLN A 16 30.96 -19.74 -18.50
C GLN A 16 30.44 -19.52 -17.08
N ASN A 17 31.16 -18.77 -16.25
CA ASN A 17 30.71 -18.47 -14.89
C ASN A 17 29.53 -17.47 -14.90
N LEU A 18 29.51 -16.56 -15.87
CA LEU A 18 28.43 -15.58 -16.02
C LEU A 18 27.15 -16.21 -16.59
N GLU A 19 27.27 -17.16 -17.52
CA GLU A 19 26.14 -17.96 -17.99
C GLU A 19 25.56 -18.83 -16.87
N ASP A 20 26.41 -19.47 -16.06
CA ASP A 20 25.96 -20.29 -14.92
C ASP A 20 25.26 -19.45 -13.83
N PHE A 21 25.77 -18.24 -13.56
CA PHE A 21 25.11 -17.28 -12.68
C PHE A 21 23.78 -16.77 -13.26
N GLY A 22 23.74 -16.48 -14.57
CA GLY A 22 22.51 -16.08 -15.26
C GLY A 22 21.44 -17.17 -15.21
N ASN A 23 21.84 -18.42 -15.38
CA ASN A 23 20.94 -19.58 -15.28
C ASN A 23 20.42 -19.77 -13.85
N SER A 24 21.22 -19.49 -12.83
CA SER A 24 20.79 -19.51 -11.43
C SER A 24 19.79 -18.38 -11.08
N LEU A 25 19.72 -17.31 -11.86
CA LEU A 25 18.77 -16.21 -11.69
C LEU A 25 17.45 -16.40 -12.44
N LEU A 26 17.37 -17.43 -13.29
CA LEU A 26 16.13 -17.78 -13.98
C LEU A 26 15.22 -18.55 -13.01
N SER A 27 14.14 -17.90 -12.57
CA SER A 27 13.09 -18.57 -11.80
C SER A 27 12.37 -19.60 -12.68
N MET A 28 12.45 -20.88 -12.31
CA MET A 28 11.69 -21.96 -12.95
C MET A 28 10.23 -22.06 -12.44
N GLU A 29 9.70 -20.98 -11.88
CA GLU A 29 8.36 -20.96 -11.29
C GLU A 29 7.30 -20.85 -12.39
N ASN A 30 6.47 -21.89 -12.53
CA ASN A 30 5.28 -21.82 -13.36
C ASN A 30 4.19 -21.02 -12.64
N MET A 31 3.83 -19.85 -13.20
CA MET A 31 2.67 -19.05 -12.78
C MET A 31 1.36 -19.67 -13.27
N ASP A 32 1.13 -20.97 -12.99
CA ASP A 32 -0.19 -21.61 -13.17
C ASP A 32 -1.17 -21.21 -12.05
N ARG A 33 -0.98 -20.01 -11.53
CA ARG A 33 -1.85 -19.36 -10.56
C ARG A 33 -2.71 -18.43 -11.41
N SER A 34 -3.91 -18.88 -11.80
CA SER A 34 -4.98 -17.93 -12.12
C SER A 34 -4.98 -16.90 -10.99
N SER A 35 -4.91 -15.60 -11.30
CA SER A 35 -4.98 -14.54 -10.28
C SER A 35 -6.01 -14.95 -9.23
N PRO A 36 -5.66 -14.99 -7.93
CA PRO A 36 -6.60 -15.40 -6.90
C PRO A 36 -7.92 -14.68 -7.15
N GLU A 37 -9.03 -15.43 -7.18
CA GLU A 37 -10.36 -14.86 -7.37
C GLU A 37 -10.48 -13.70 -6.39
N MET A 38 -10.42 -12.48 -6.94
CA MET A 38 -10.38 -11.27 -6.13
C MET A 38 -11.72 -11.20 -5.43
N TRP A 39 -11.69 -11.62 -4.18
CA TRP A 39 -12.83 -11.69 -3.26
C TRP A 39 -13.84 -12.76 -3.67
N PRO A 40 -13.85 -13.95 -3.02
CA PRO A 40 -15.02 -14.82 -3.12
C PRO A 40 -16.23 -13.98 -2.67
N GLU A 41 -17.22 -13.88 -3.55
CA GLU A 41 -18.47 -13.11 -3.42
C GLU A 41 -19.26 -13.51 -2.14
N LYS A 42 -18.78 -13.08 -0.98
CA LYS A 42 -19.38 -13.40 0.33
C LYS A 42 -19.64 -12.17 1.19
N VAL A 43 -19.65 -10.99 0.57
CA VAL A 43 -20.17 -9.78 1.21
C VAL A 43 -21.41 -9.35 0.43
N PRO A 44 -22.62 -9.72 0.91
CA PRO A 44 -23.86 -9.24 0.33
C PRO A 44 -23.83 -7.71 0.18
N GLY A 45 -24.11 -7.21 -1.02
CA GLY A 45 -24.13 -5.78 -1.34
C GLY A 45 -22.89 -5.20 -2.01
N VAL A 46 -21.77 -5.95 -2.16
CA VAL A 46 -20.60 -5.46 -2.92
C VAL A 46 -20.90 -5.36 -4.42
N THR A 47 -21.63 -6.33 -4.98
CA THR A 47 -22.03 -6.31 -6.40
C THR A 47 -22.99 -5.14 -6.69
N ASP A 48 -23.95 -4.89 -5.79
CA ASP A 48 -24.86 -3.75 -5.88
C ASP A 48 -24.12 -2.41 -5.71
N PHE A 49 -23.13 -2.37 -4.82
CA PHE A 49 -22.25 -1.21 -4.62
C PHE A 49 -21.45 -0.90 -5.89
N ILE A 50 -20.80 -1.88 -6.51
CA ILE A 50 -20.03 -1.69 -7.76
C ILE A 50 -20.96 -1.23 -8.90
N ASN A 51 -22.15 -1.85 -9.02
CA ASN A 51 -23.12 -1.46 -10.05
C ASN A 51 -23.66 -0.03 -9.83
N SER A 52 -23.78 0.43 -8.58
CA SER A 52 -24.17 1.80 -8.27
C SER A 52 -23.12 2.84 -8.72
N TYR A 53 -21.83 2.48 -8.69
CA TYR A 53 -20.74 3.33 -9.19
C TYR A 53 -20.76 3.51 -10.71
N ASN A 54 -21.26 2.51 -11.45
CA ASN A 54 -21.29 2.57 -12.91
C ASN A 54 -22.40 3.48 -13.47
N ASN A 55 -23.46 3.75 -12.69
CA ASN A 55 -24.66 4.44 -13.19
C ASN A 55 -24.80 5.90 -12.74
N THR A 56 -23.95 6.43 -11.86
CA THR A 56 -24.10 7.82 -11.39
C THR A 56 -22.75 8.43 -11.00
N HIS A 57 -22.33 9.42 -11.78
CA HIS A 57 -21.24 10.36 -11.47
C HIS A 57 -19.95 9.72 -10.92
N ILE A 58 -19.05 9.33 -11.84
CA ILE A 58 -17.62 9.27 -11.51
C ILE A 58 -17.27 10.64 -10.91
N PRO A 59 -16.88 10.75 -9.63
CA PRO A 59 -16.33 11.99 -9.14
C PRO A 59 -15.11 12.28 -10.03
N THR A 60 -15.12 13.41 -10.74
CA THR A 60 -14.06 13.81 -11.69
C THR A 60 -12.67 13.94 -11.02
N LYS A 61 -12.62 13.74 -9.71
CA LYS A 61 -11.46 13.76 -8.85
C LYS A 61 -11.49 12.53 -7.95
N LEU A 62 -10.44 11.71 -8.05
CA LEU A 62 -10.22 10.60 -7.13
C LEU A 62 -10.17 11.14 -5.68
N PRO A 63 -10.57 10.38 -4.66
CA PRO A 63 -10.49 10.83 -3.27
C PRO A 63 -9.06 11.25 -2.85
N TYR A 64 -8.04 10.76 -3.55
CA TYR A 64 -6.63 11.09 -3.35
C TYR A 64 -6.09 12.19 -4.27
N SER A 65 -6.90 12.75 -5.18
CA SER A 65 -6.50 13.90 -6.01
C SER A 65 -6.71 15.23 -5.27
N LYS A 66 -6.56 15.23 -3.94
CA LYS A 66 -6.59 16.45 -3.16
C LYS A 66 -5.29 17.21 -3.44
N GLU A 67 -5.42 18.40 -3.99
CA GLU A 67 -4.28 19.30 -4.17
C GLU A 67 -3.72 19.70 -2.80
N PHE A 68 -2.40 19.74 -2.69
CA PHE A 68 -1.73 20.22 -1.48
C PHE A 68 -2.01 21.71 -1.29
N THR A 69 -2.59 22.05 -0.13
CA THR A 69 -2.79 23.44 0.28
C THR A 69 -1.45 24.07 0.68
N ASP A 70 -1.41 25.39 0.80
CA ASP A 70 -0.17 26.08 1.21
C ASP A 70 0.24 25.69 2.64
N GLU A 71 -0.74 25.41 3.51
CA GLU A 71 -0.52 24.91 4.86
C GLU A 71 0.12 23.52 4.85
N ASP A 72 -0.34 22.63 3.98
CA ASP A 72 0.23 21.28 3.86
C ASP A 72 1.70 21.36 3.41
N ARG A 73 2.01 22.25 2.45
CA ARG A 73 3.39 22.47 1.99
C ARG A 73 4.28 23.01 3.10
N ALA A 74 3.80 23.99 3.86
CA ALA A 74 4.52 24.54 5.00
C ALA A 74 4.77 23.46 6.08
N TYR A 75 3.79 22.60 6.34
CA TYR A 75 3.92 21.52 7.30
C TYR A 75 4.94 20.46 6.86
N ILE A 76 4.95 20.08 5.58
CA ILE A 76 5.97 19.17 5.02
C ILE A 76 7.36 19.77 5.17
N GLN A 77 7.53 21.07 4.87
CA GLN A 77 8.80 21.75 5.04
C GLN A 77 9.23 21.77 6.52
N GLN A 78 8.30 22.02 7.44
CA GLN A 78 8.58 21.94 8.88
C GLN A 78 9.07 20.53 9.27
N LEU A 79 8.39 19.48 8.83
CA LEU A 79 8.81 18.10 9.11
C LEU A 79 10.19 17.77 8.52
N ALA A 80 10.50 18.30 7.33
CA ALA A 80 11.81 18.10 6.69
C ALA A 80 12.98 18.76 7.47
N THR A 81 12.69 19.77 8.29
CA THR A 81 13.70 20.44 9.13
C THR A 81 13.98 19.74 10.46
N PHE A 82 13.20 18.71 10.82
CA PHE A 82 13.38 18.02 12.09
C PHE A 82 14.65 17.15 12.10
N PRO A 83 15.37 17.09 13.23
CA PRO A 83 16.39 16.06 13.42
C PRO A 83 15.73 14.68 13.45
N THR A 84 16.47 13.63 13.11
CA THR A 84 15.94 12.25 13.03
C THR A 84 15.23 11.81 14.31
N SER A 85 15.74 12.19 15.49
CA SER A 85 15.10 11.92 16.77
C SER A 85 13.73 12.61 16.92
N GLY A 86 13.62 13.85 16.45
CA GLY A 86 12.36 14.61 16.43
C GLY A 86 11.34 14.01 15.47
N LEU A 87 11.80 13.55 14.31
CA LEU A 87 10.93 12.85 13.35
C LEU A 87 10.39 11.54 13.93
N ILE A 88 11.25 10.72 14.57
CA ILE A 88 10.83 9.47 15.23
C ILE A 88 9.84 9.75 16.36
N ALA A 89 10.08 10.80 17.17
CA ALA A 89 9.13 11.20 18.21
C ALA A 89 7.77 11.60 17.62
N LYS A 90 7.76 12.33 16.50
CA LYS A 90 6.51 12.73 15.83
C LYS A 90 5.76 11.54 15.23
N VAL A 91 6.48 10.56 14.67
CA VAL A 91 5.89 9.31 14.19
C VAL A 91 5.25 8.53 15.34
N LYS A 92 5.92 8.46 16.49
CA LYS A 92 5.36 7.82 17.69
C LYS A 92 4.09 8.53 18.18
N GLU A 93 4.12 9.86 18.25
CA GLU A 93 2.94 10.66 18.62
C GLU A 93 1.75 10.38 17.69
N LEU A 94 1.96 10.35 16.37
CA LEU A 94 0.91 10.04 15.41
C LEU A 94 0.38 8.61 15.56
N HIS A 95 1.26 7.65 15.86
CA HIS A 95 0.87 6.27 16.14
C HIS A 95 -0.03 6.19 17.37
N ASP A 96 0.33 6.90 18.44
CA ASP A 96 -0.45 6.90 19.69
C ASP A 96 -1.83 7.55 19.47
N ILE A 97 -1.90 8.66 18.71
CA ILE A 97 -3.17 9.30 18.32
C ILE A 97 -4.03 8.37 17.47
N ALA A 98 -3.44 7.71 16.47
CA ALA A 98 -4.18 6.78 15.60
C ALA A 98 -4.76 5.59 16.39
N TYR A 99 -4.02 5.09 17.38
CA TYR A 99 -4.50 4.06 18.28
C TYR A 99 -5.69 4.54 19.13
N GLU A 100 -5.58 5.70 19.76
CA GLU A 100 -6.66 6.29 20.56
C GLU A 100 -7.93 6.52 19.74
N LEU A 101 -7.77 7.09 18.54
CA LEU A 101 -8.88 7.30 17.60
C LEU A 101 -9.54 5.98 17.21
N GLY A 102 -8.76 4.94 16.88
CA GLY A 102 -9.31 3.63 16.53
C GLY A 102 -10.11 2.98 17.67
N VAL A 103 -9.68 3.17 18.93
CA VAL A 103 -10.42 2.73 20.11
C VAL A 103 -11.74 3.50 20.24
N GLU A 104 -11.73 4.81 20.04
CA GLU A 104 -12.93 5.65 20.11
C GLU A 104 -13.93 5.33 18.99
N GLU A 105 -13.46 5.22 17.75
CA GLU A 105 -14.26 4.82 16.59
C GLU A 105 -14.92 3.46 16.82
N SER A 106 -14.18 2.47 17.34
CA SER A 106 -14.73 1.14 17.63
C SER A 106 -15.87 1.18 18.66
N LYS A 107 -15.76 2.06 19.67
CA LYS A 107 -16.83 2.29 20.66
C LYS A 107 -18.04 2.91 19.99
N GLU A 108 -17.86 3.94 19.17
CA GLU A 108 -18.98 4.63 18.52
C GLU A 108 -19.67 3.75 17.48
N VAL A 109 -18.92 2.94 16.72
CA VAL A 109 -19.48 1.94 15.80
C VAL A 109 -20.33 0.92 16.55
N THR A 110 -19.81 0.41 17.68
CA THR A 110 -20.55 -0.51 18.54
C THR A 110 -21.82 0.13 19.10
N ARG A 111 -21.74 1.39 19.53
CA ARG A 111 -22.90 2.17 19.97
C ARG A 111 -23.93 2.34 18.86
N GLY A 112 -23.50 2.70 17.65
CA GLY A 112 -24.37 2.79 16.48
C GLY A 112 -25.10 1.48 16.17
N LYS A 113 -24.41 0.33 16.33
CA LYS A 113 -25.03 -1.00 16.17
C LYS A 113 -26.15 -1.24 17.18
N TYR A 114 -25.94 -0.90 18.46
CA TYR A 114 -26.98 -1.02 19.50
C TYR A 114 -28.15 -0.05 19.29
N LEU A 115 -27.87 1.13 18.74
CA LEU A 115 -28.88 2.12 18.38
C LEU A 115 -29.56 1.82 17.04
N ASN A 116 -29.20 0.71 16.38
CA ASN A 116 -29.79 0.23 15.15
C ASN A 116 -29.76 1.25 13.98
N ILE A 117 -28.82 2.20 13.99
CA ILE A 117 -28.78 3.29 13.00
C ILE A 117 -28.31 2.82 11.61
N PHE A 118 -27.71 1.63 11.53
CA PHE A 118 -27.24 1.03 10.28
C PHE A 118 -28.31 0.20 9.56
N ASN A 119 -29.41 -0.14 10.24
CA ASN A 119 -30.51 -0.86 9.62
C ASN A 119 -31.41 0.16 8.93
N LYS A 120 -31.29 0.24 7.60
CA LYS A 120 -32.28 0.91 6.76
C LYS A 120 -33.61 0.19 6.92
N ASN A 121 -34.65 0.96 7.28
CA ASN A 121 -36.03 0.49 7.35
C ASN A 121 -36.40 -0.24 6.05
N ASN A 122 -36.52 -1.56 6.08
CA ASN A 122 -37.21 -2.36 5.06
C ASN A 122 -38.74 -2.16 5.18
N GLU A 123 -39.21 -0.93 5.37
CA GLU A 123 -40.63 -0.62 5.59
C GLU A 123 -41.38 -0.24 4.30
N ASN A 124 -40.73 -0.35 3.14
CA ASN A 124 -41.36 -0.02 1.85
C ASN A 124 -41.70 -1.26 0.99
N GLU A 125 -41.76 -2.47 1.58
CA GLU A 125 -42.08 -3.70 0.83
C GLU A 125 -43.31 -4.43 1.39
N LYS A 126 -44.40 -3.69 1.65
CA LYS A 126 -45.72 -4.28 1.91
C LYS A 126 -46.85 -3.56 1.19
#